data_AF-Q6BIN1-F1
#
_entry.id   AF-Q6BIN1-F1
#
_cell.length_a   1.000
_cell.length_b   1.000
_cell.length_c   1.000
_cell.angle_alpha   90.00
_cell.angle_beta   90.00
_cell.angle_gamma   90.00
#
_symmetry.space_group_name_H-M   'P 1'
#
loop_
_entity.id
_entity.type
_entity.pdbx_description
1 polymer ?
#
loop_
_entity_poly.entity_id
_entity_poly.type
_entity_poly.pdbx_seq_one_letter_code
_entity_poly.pdbx_strand_id
1 'polypeptide(L)'
;MKMAKIIQVNRLIIRQFSSNTSLQAFKSRNFDKALSLEEFMFRAKVKSTYRKLIRIIYRTHEREELLRYAKHEFTMSNQVSDLSQRRYLLNDGVNKINQMLAMMNLQGSKISND
;
A
#
# COMPACT_ATOMS: atom_id res chain seq x y z
N MET A 1 4.11 32.53 -14.84
CA MET A 1 4.73 31.48 -14.01
C MET A 1 3.67 30.82 -13.13
N LYS A 2 3.20 29.61 -13.49
CA LYS A 2 2.22 28.83 -12.72
C LYS A 2 2.47 27.34 -12.95
N MET A 3 3.15 26.66 -12.03
CA MET A 3 3.18 25.19 -11.95
C MET A 3 3.36 24.75 -10.50
N ALA A 4 2.27 24.76 -9.74
CA ALA A 4 2.21 24.13 -8.42
C ALA A 4 0.86 23.40 -8.29
N LYS A 5 0.74 22.26 -8.97
CA LYS A 5 -0.28 21.25 -8.71
C LYS A 5 0.37 19.91 -8.98
N ILE A 6 0.77 19.20 -7.93
CA ILE A 6 0.75 17.73 -7.75
C ILE A 6 1.22 17.48 -6.30
N ILE A 7 0.44 17.94 -5.32
CA ILE A 7 0.49 17.37 -3.96
C ILE A 7 -0.93 17.42 -3.39
N GLN A 8 -1.82 16.58 -3.90
CA GLN A 8 -3.12 16.36 -3.28
C GLN A 8 -3.00 15.10 -2.40
N VAL A 9 -2.39 15.30 -1.23
CA VAL A 9 -2.22 14.27 -0.21
C VAL A 9 -3.58 13.88 0.34
N ASN A 10 -3.84 12.58 0.36
CA ASN A 10 -4.91 11.91 1.09
C ASN A 10 -5.18 12.53 2.46
N ARG A 11 -6.21 13.37 2.56
CA ARG A 11 -6.90 13.71 3.82
C ARG A 11 -8.31 13.18 3.75
N LEU A 12 -8.49 11.89 4.05
CA LEU A 12 -9.77 11.35 4.48
C LEU A 12 -9.51 10.33 5.59
N ILE A 13 -9.13 10.84 6.76
CA ILE A 13 -9.25 10.15 8.03
C ILE A 13 -9.96 11.12 8.98
N ILE A 14 -11.13 10.69 9.47
CA ILE A 14 -11.98 11.24 10.55
C ILE A 14 -12.90 12.41 10.15
N ARG A 15 -14.19 12.09 9.95
CA ARG A 15 -15.34 12.93 10.35
C ARG A 15 -16.39 11.98 10.94
N GLN A 16 -16.42 11.87 12.26
CA GLN A 16 -17.47 12.42 13.14
C GLN A 16 -18.86 11.94 12.75
N PHE A 17 -19.41 11.06 13.59
CA PHE A 17 -20.83 10.73 13.63
C PHE A 17 -21.61 12.01 13.97
N SER A 18 -22.21 12.62 12.94
CA SER A 18 -23.21 13.67 13.11
C SER A 18 -24.55 13.09 12.66
N SER A 19 -25.35 12.69 13.65
CA SER A 19 -26.76 12.37 13.53
C SER A 19 -27.50 13.64 13.11
N ASN A 20 -27.80 13.74 11.81
CA ASN A 20 -28.87 14.52 11.17
C ASN A 20 -28.47 14.81 9.72
N THR A 21 -28.69 13.84 8.84
CA THR A 21 -28.59 14.08 7.39
C THR A 21 -29.79 13.45 6.74
N SER A 22 -30.58 14.30 6.08
CA SER A 22 -31.59 13.91 5.11
C SER A 22 -30.98 12.86 4.19
N LEU A 23 -31.74 11.78 3.97
CA LEU A 23 -31.39 10.68 3.08
C LEU A 23 -31.35 11.20 1.63
N GLN A 24 -30.34 11.99 1.29
CA GLN A 24 -29.89 12.11 -0.08
C GLN A 24 -29.39 10.73 -0.45
N ALA A 25 -30.21 10.00 -1.20
CA ALA A 25 -29.88 8.70 -1.73
C ALA A 25 -28.50 8.78 -2.40
N PHE A 26 -27.48 8.32 -1.69
CA PHE A 26 -26.17 8.09 -2.27
C PHE A 26 -26.42 7.07 -3.37
N LYS A 27 -26.47 7.55 -4.62
CA LYS A 27 -26.58 6.71 -5.82
C LYS A 27 -25.70 5.48 -5.59
N SER A 28 -26.36 4.32 -5.54
CA SER A 28 -25.73 3.01 -5.37
C SER A 28 -24.52 2.97 -6.30
N ARG A 29 -23.31 3.09 -5.72
CA ARG A 29 -22.09 3.02 -6.50
C ARG A 29 -22.01 1.56 -6.93
N ASN A 30 -22.36 1.29 -8.19
CA ASN A 30 -22.30 0.00 -8.87
C ASN A 30 -21.64 -1.10 -8.04
N PHE A 31 -22.45 -1.87 -7.30
CA PHE A 31 -22.01 -3.07 -6.60
C PHE A 31 -21.48 -4.14 -7.57
N ASP A 32 -21.66 -3.94 -8.88
CA ASP A 32 -21.18 -4.79 -9.97
C ASP A 32 -19.63 -4.89 -10.07
N LYS A 33 -18.89 -4.13 -9.25
CA LYS A 33 -17.45 -4.30 -9.04
C LYS A 33 -17.09 -4.56 -7.58
N ALA A 34 -17.97 -5.20 -6.81
CA ALA A 34 -17.61 -5.70 -5.50
C ALA A 34 -16.47 -6.72 -5.65
N LEU A 35 -15.32 -6.42 -5.04
CA LEU A 35 -14.19 -7.34 -4.98
C LEU A 35 -14.59 -8.55 -4.15
N SER A 36 -14.08 -9.73 -4.49
CA SER A 36 -14.20 -10.88 -3.60
C SER A 36 -13.57 -10.56 -2.25
N LEU A 37 -14.03 -11.24 -1.19
CA LEU A 37 -13.46 -11.05 0.15
C LEU A 37 -11.94 -11.29 0.15
N GLU A 38 -11.48 -12.33 -0.55
CA GLU A 38 -10.06 -12.63 -0.68
C GLU A 38 -9.29 -11.50 -1.34
N GLU A 39 -9.85 -10.92 -2.41
CA GLU A 39 -9.24 -9.79 -3.12
C GLU A 39 -9.18 -8.55 -2.21
N PHE A 40 -10.23 -8.29 -1.45
CA PHE A 40 -10.26 -7.20 -0.49
C PHE A 40 -9.21 -7.38 0.61
N MET A 41 -9.12 -8.57 1.20
CA MET A 41 -8.11 -8.92 2.21
C MET A 41 -6.69 -8.81 1.66
N PHE A 42 -6.47 -9.30 0.43
CA PHE A 42 -5.18 -9.21 -0.22
C PHE A 42 -4.76 -7.75 -0.46
N ARG A 43 -5.65 -6.90 -0.98
CA ARG A 43 -5.36 -5.46 -1.15
C ARG A 43 -5.06 -4.76 0.17
N ALA A 44 -5.76 -5.13 1.25
CA ALA A 44 -5.48 -4.61 2.58
C ALA A 44 -4.07 -5.01 3.06
N LYS A 45 -3.69 -6.28 2.83
CA LYS A 45 -2.36 -6.82 3.14
C LYS A 45 -1.25 -6.11 2.36
N VAL A 46 -1.38 -6.00 1.03
CA VAL A 46 -0.41 -5.28 0.19
C VAL A 46 -0.19 -3.85 0.70
N LYS A 47 -1.27 -3.13 1.02
CA LYS A 47 -1.19 -1.77 1.54
C LYS A 47 -0.53 -1.70 2.92
N SER A 48 -0.82 -2.65 3.81
CA SER A 48 -0.23 -2.66 5.15
C SER A 48 1.27 -2.95 5.07
N THR A 49 1.67 -3.93 4.26
CA THR A 49 3.07 -4.27 3.96
C THR A 49 3.82 -3.07 3.39
N TYR A 50 3.27 -2.42 2.35
CA TYR A 50 3.89 -1.24 1.75
C TYR A 50 4.06 -0.12 2.79
N ARG A 51 3.05 0.18 3.59
CA ARG A 51 3.15 1.22 4.64
C ARG A 51 4.19 0.86 5.71
N LYS A 52 4.30 -0.41 6.11
CA LYS A 52 5.34 -0.87 7.04
C LYS A 52 6.74 -0.60 6.46
N LEU A 53 6.97 -1.01 5.21
CA LEU A 53 8.22 -0.77 4.49
C LEU A 53 8.58 0.72 4.44
N ILE A 54 7.64 1.56 4.02
CA ILE A 54 7.87 3.00 3.89
C ILE A 54 8.28 3.61 5.24
N ARG A 55 7.64 3.22 6.36
CA ARG A 55 8.02 3.69 7.70
C ARG A 55 9.44 3.30 8.10
N ILE A 56 9.91 2.13 7.66
CA ILE A 56 11.28 1.66 7.91
C ILE A 56 12.24 2.51 7.09
N ILE A 57 11.96 2.68 5.79
CA ILE A 57 12.80 3.45 4.88
C ILE A 57 12.96 4.91 5.34
N TYR A 58 11.90 5.53 5.86
CA TYR A 58 11.99 6.91 6.38
C TYR A 58 12.95 7.09 7.56
N ARG A 59 13.36 6.00 8.23
CA ARG A 59 14.35 6.05 9.32
C ARG A 59 15.79 5.94 8.82
N THR A 60 16.00 5.65 7.54
CA THR A 60 17.33 5.41 6.97
C THR A 60 17.86 6.66 6.26
N HIS A 61 19.18 6.73 6.13
CA HIS A 61 19.85 7.82 5.39
C HIS A 61 19.64 7.69 3.87
N GLU A 62 19.65 6.48 3.33
CA GLU A 62 19.42 6.12 1.91
C GLU A 62 17.93 6.10 1.51
N ARG A 63 17.10 6.91 2.17
CA ARG A 63 15.65 6.88 1.97
C ARG A 63 15.21 7.03 0.51
N GLU A 64 15.89 7.87 -0.27
CA GLU A 64 15.44 8.19 -1.63
C GLU A 64 15.56 6.99 -2.57
N GLU A 65 16.70 6.32 -2.55
CA GLU A 65 16.96 5.14 -3.36
C GLU A 65 16.06 3.98 -2.96
N LEU A 66 15.93 3.73 -1.67
CA LEU A 66 15.05 2.70 -1.14
C LEU A 66 13.57 2.94 -1.46
N LEU A 67 13.12 4.19 -1.43
CA LEU A 67 11.75 4.54 -1.85
C LEU A 67 11.52 4.27 -3.33
N ARG A 68 12.52 4.57 -4.20
CA ARG A 68 12.44 4.28 -5.63
C ARG A 68 12.40 2.77 -5.87
N TYR A 69 13.26 2.02 -5.22
CA TYR A 69 13.28 0.56 -5.29
C TYR A 69 11.94 -0.04 -4.82
N ALA A 70 11.44 0.36 -3.65
CA ALA A 70 10.17 -0.11 -3.11
C ALA A 70 9.00 0.21 -4.06
N LYS A 71 8.98 1.41 -4.65
CA LYS A 71 7.95 1.78 -5.62
C LYS A 71 8.02 0.90 -6.87
N HIS A 72 9.24 0.68 -7.40
CA HIS A 72 9.47 -0.15 -8.58
C HIS A 72 8.92 -1.56 -8.37
N GLU A 73 9.34 -2.24 -7.29
CA GLU A 73 8.92 -3.61 -6.97
C GLU A 73 7.39 -3.76 -6.87
N PHE A 74 6.71 -2.83 -6.20
CA PHE A 74 5.26 -2.89 -6.05
C PHE A 74 4.49 -2.55 -7.34
N THR A 75 5.12 -1.87 -8.31
CA THR A 75 4.48 -1.53 -9.60
C THR A 75 4.67 -2.60 -10.68
N MET A 76 5.77 -3.35 -10.65
CA MET A 76 6.04 -4.41 -11.64
C MET A 76 5.00 -5.54 -11.61
N SER A 77 4.39 -5.81 -10.46
CA SER A 77 3.38 -6.87 -10.28
C SER A 77 1.95 -6.48 -10.72
N ASN A 78 1.75 -5.26 -11.23
CA ASN A 78 0.41 -4.73 -11.51
C ASN A 78 -0.29 -5.36 -12.73
N GLN A 79 0.44 -6.11 -13.57
CA GLN A 79 -0.12 -6.79 -14.75
C GLN A 79 -0.69 -8.19 -14.45
N VAL A 80 -0.47 -8.71 -13.24
CA VAL A 80 -0.89 -10.06 -12.87
C VAL A 80 -2.32 -10.07 -12.35
N SER A 81 -3.22 -10.77 -13.04
CA SER A 81 -4.63 -10.90 -12.65
C SER A 81 -4.82 -11.96 -11.56
N ASP A 82 -4.09 -13.08 -11.64
CA ASP A 82 -4.26 -14.21 -10.73
C ASP A 82 -3.86 -13.85 -9.29
N LEU A 83 -4.76 -14.19 -8.35
CA LEU A 83 -4.57 -13.87 -6.95
C LEU A 83 -3.51 -14.77 -6.29
N SER A 84 -3.39 -16.03 -6.70
CA SER A 84 -2.37 -16.93 -6.17
C SER A 84 -0.97 -16.45 -6.56
N GLN A 85 -0.79 -16.10 -7.82
CA GLN A 85 0.45 -15.53 -8.34
C GLN A 85 0.78 -14.19 -7.67
N ARG A 86 -0.21 -13.31 -7.45
CA ARG A 86 0.02 -12.05 -6.71
C ARG A 86 0.41 -12.29 -5.25
N ARG A 87 -0.16 -13.30 -4.58
CA ARG A 87 0.26 -13.70 -3.22
C ARG A 87 1.71 -14.19 -3.20
N TYR A 88 2.09 -15.01 -4.16
CA TYR A 88 3.48 -15.45 -4.32
C TYR A 88 4.42 -14.26 -4.54
N LEU A 89 4.10 -13.35 -5.47
CA LEU A 89 4.93 -12.16 -5.76
C LEU A 89 5.06 -11.24 -4.55
N LEU A 90 3.99 -11.06 -3.76
CA LEU A 90 4.06 -10.28 -2.54
C LEU A 90 5.02 -10.93 -1.53
N ASN A 91 4.94 -12.24 -1.34
CA ASN A 91 5.81 -12.96 -0.42
C ASN A 91 7.28 -12.92 -0.87
N ASP A 92 7.53 -13.15 -2.15
CA ASP A 92 8.87 -13.06 -2.76
C ASP A 92 9.45 -11.65 -2.61
N GLY A 93 8.68 -10.61 -2.94
CA GLY A 93 9.10 -9.21 -2.79
C GLY A 93 9.43 -8.87 -1.34
N VAL A 94 8.61 -9.31 -0.38
CA VAL A 94 8.89 -9.12 1.06
C VAL A 94 10.18 -9.83 1.49
N ASN A 95 10.45 -11.03 0.97
CA ASN A 95 11.69 -11.74 1.25
C ASN A 95 12.92 -10.97 0.73
N LYS A 96 12.87 -10.48 -0.51
CA LYS A 96 13.94 -9.65 -1.10
C LYS A 96 14.19 -8.38 -0.30
N ILE A 97 13.10 -7.70 0.10
CA ILE A 97 13.18 -6.50 0.95
C ILE A 97 13.80 -6.82 2.31
N ASN A 98 13.40 -7.92 2.95
CA ASN A 98 13.97 -8.32 4.23
C ASN A 98 15.47 -8.65 4.13
N GLN A 99 15.90 -9.29 3.04
CA GLN A 99 17.31 -9.54 2.77
C GLN A 99 18.09 -8.23 2.60
N MET A 100 17.56 -7.30 1.81
CA MET A 100 18.14 -5.96 1.63
C MET A 100 18.26 -5.22 2.97
N LEU A 101 17.20 -5.19 3.78
CA LEU A 101 17.24 -4.57 5.11
C LEU A 101 18.28 -5.23 6.02
N ALA A 102 18.45 -6.55 5.94
CA ALA A 102 19.46 -7.27 6.72
C ALA A 102 20.89 -6.90 6.31
N MET A 103 21.16 -6.77 5.00
CA MET A 103 22.45 -6.34 4.46
C MET A 103 22.81 -4.91 4.90
N MET A 104 21.80 -4.05 5.07
CA MET A 104 21.95 -2.66 5.54
C MET A 104 22.02 -2.53 7.07
N ASN A 105 22.13 -3.66 7.81
CA ASN A 105 22.08 -3.70 9.28
C ASN A 105 20.79 -3.11 9.89
N LEU A 106 19.67 -3.15 9.18
CA LEU A 106 18.36 -2.68 9.63
C LEU A 106 17.49 -3.81 10.22
N GLN A 107 18.14 -4.82 10.83
CA GLN A 107 17.54 -6.11 11.20
C GLN A 107 16.35 -5.99 12.19
N GLY A 108 16.28 -4.91 12.99
CA GLY A 108 15.14 -4.63 13.88
C GLY A 108 13.83 -4.25 13.15
N SER A 109 13.85 -4.19 11.82
CA SER A 109 12.75 -3.73 10.98
C SER A 109 12.19 -4.82 10.06
N LYS A 110 12.29 -6.09 10.45
CA LYS A 110 11.79 -7.21 9.62
C LYS A 110 10.29 -7.03 9.34
N ILE A 111 9.93 -7.15 8.06
CA ILE A 111 8.53 -7.10 7.62
C ILE A 111 8.01 -8.54 7.62
N SER A 112 7.08 -8.82 8.54
CA SER A 112 6.39 -10.11 8.58
C SER A 112 5.20 -10.13 7.61
N ASN A 113 4.93 -11.33 7.08
CA ASN A 113 3.83 -11.62 6.16
C ASN A 113 2.61 -12.20 6.88
N ASP A 114 2.58 -12.13 8.21
CA ASP A 114 1.51 -12.65 9.05
C ASP A 114 0.17 -11.94 8.76
#